data_AF-A0A5J6U7J4-F1
#
_entry.id   AF-A0A5J6U7J4-F1
#
_cell.length_a   1.000
_cell.length_b   1.000
_cell.length_c   1.000
_cell.angle_alpha   90.00
_cell.angle_beta   90.00
_cell.angle_gamma   90.00
#
_symmetry.space_group_name_H-M   'P 1'
#
loop_
_entity.id
_entity.type
_entity.pdbx_description
1 polymer ?
#
loop_
_entity_poly.entity_id
_entity_poly.type
_entity_poly.pdbx_seq_one_letter_code
_entity_poly.pdbx_strand_id
1 'polypeptide(L)'
;MSGKYGFERNPAVVSWRTLLQEQIEREGASRTYDYMDQPPAQDHVAAEMHRLRGLVMAQGTETESVLREIVKCLESNLNIEKSTARRLTKDIRRLLSGDDEAFWEYELCLIEEAIDRRNHAVHSEVVIGSSWEDYTTGGGEWVPVIGLLGKEQYDEVDLQKDFTLQWHATQAAVAILLT
;
A
#
# COMPACT_ATOMS: atom_id res chain seq x y z
N MET A 1 32.53 21.74 30.36
CA MET A 1 32.37 21.05 29.06
C MET A 1 31.29 20.01 29.26
N SER A 2 30.06 20.26 28.79
CA SER A 2 28.93 19.36 28.96
C SER A 2 28.41 19.03 27.57
N GLY A 3 28.59 17.77 27.15
CA GLY A 3 28.17 17.27 25.84
C GLY A 3 26.65 17.20 25.76
N LYS A 4 26.09 17.88 24.76
CA LYS A 4 24.69 17.76 24.36
C LYS A 4 24.52 16.45 23.59
N TYR A 5 23.94 15.42 24.21
CA TYR A 5 23.35 14.31 23.47
C TYR A 5 21.96 14.77 23.00
N GLY A 6 21.93 15.34 21.79
CA GLY A 6 20.69 15.42 21.04
C GLY A 6 20.34 14.03 20.54
N PHE A 7 19.34 13.39 21.15
CA PHE A 7 18.68 12.26 20.52
C PHE A 7 17.90 12.79 19.32
N GLU A 8 18.51 12.70 18.13
CA GLU A 8 17.76 12.79 16.87
C GLU A 8 16.76 11.62 16.87
N ARG A 9 15.47 11.93 17.06
CA ARG A 9 14.40 10.96 16.87
C ARG A 9 14.43 10.53 15.41
N ASN A 10 14.81 9.27 15.15
CA ASN A 10 14.66 8.68 13.83
C ASN A 10 13.15 8.43 13.60
N PRO A 11 12.48 9.10 12.65
CA PRO A 11 11.03 9.10 12.53
C PRO A 11 10.43 7.79 11.98
N ALA A 12 11.24 6.77 11.72
CA ALA A 12 10.84 5.60 10.93
C ALA A 12 10.39 4.36 11.73
N VAL A 13 10.62 4.29 13.04
CA VAL A 13 10.28 3.09 13.84
C VAL A 13 9.75 3.51 15.20
N VAL A 14 8.49 3.17 15.49
CA VAL A 14 7.82 3.51 16.75
C VAL A 14 7.21 2.24 17.33
N SER A 15 7.42 1.96 18.63
CA SER A 15 6.79 0.81 19.30
C SER A 15 5.26 0.87 19.15
N TRP A 16 4.60 -0.25 18.88
CA TRP A 16 3.14 -0.30 18.81
C TRP A 16 2.49 0.21 20.11
N ARG A 17 3.13 -0.01 21.26
CA ARG A 17 2.67 0.55 22.55
C ARG A 17 2.73 2.08 22.60
N THR A 18 3.71 2.71 21.94
CA THR A 18 3.80 4.17 21.84
C THR A 18 2.73 4.74 20.92
N LEU A 19 2.43 4.07 19.79
CA LEU A 19 1.32 4.46 18.91
C LEU A 19 -0.05 4.27 19.58
N LEU A 20 -0.23 3.15 20.30
CA LEU A 20 -1.43 2.91 21.09
C LEU A 20 -1.56 3.95 22.20
N GLN A 21 -0.48 4.28 22.90
CA GLN A 21 -0.44 5.31 23.94
C GLN A 21 -0.79 6.68 23.36
N GLU A 22 -0.22 7.09 22.22
CA GLU A 22 -0.56 8.37 21.56
C GLU A 22 -2.02 8.42 21.08
N GLN A 23 -2.56 7.30 20.61
CA GLN A 23 -3.96 7.19 20.20
C GLN A 23 -4.91 7.20 21.40
N ILE A 24 -4.55 6.50 22.48
CA ILE A 24 -5.28 6.48 23.76
C ILE A 24 -5.20 7.85 24.48
N GLU A 25 -4.08 8.57 24.36
CA GLU A 25 -3.90 9.94 24.86
C GLU A 25 -4.73 10.95 24.05
N ARG A 26 -4.88 10.75 22.74
CA ARG A 26 -5.83 11.49 21.89
C ARG A 26 -7.30 11.18 22.23
N GLU A 27 -7.58 9.98 22.74
CA GLU A 27 -8.93 9.50 23.08
C GLU A 27 -9.26 9.56 24.59
N GLY A 28 -8.35 10.09 25.42
CA GLY A 28 -8.64 10.48 26.81
C GLY A 28 -8.66 9.37 27.88
N ALA A 29 -8.02 8.21 27.65
CA ALA A 29 -8.07 7.08 28.62
C ALA A 29 -6.68 6.66 29.14
N SER A 30 -6.12 7.39 30.09
CA SER A 30 -4.78 7.13 30.64
C SER A 30 -4.65 5.77 31.37
N ARG A 31 -3.82 4.85 30.84
CA ARG A 31 -3.16 3.77 31.60
C ARG A 31 -1.68 3.77 31.25
N THR A 32 -0.83 4.01 32.25
CA THR A 32 0.64 4.02 32.14
C THR A 32 1.21 2.62 32.27
N TYR A 33 2.00 2.18 31.28
CA TYR A 33 2.81 0.95 31.34
C TYR A 33 4.31 1.29 31.34
N ASP A 34 5.08 0.44 32.04
CA ASP A 34 6.50 0.63 32.37
C ASP A 34 7.44 0.47 31.15
N TYR A 35 8.50 1.27 31.10
CA TYR A 35 9.18 1.76 29.87
C TYR A 35 10.50 1.03 29.53
N MET A 36 10.64 -0.27 29.83
CA MET A 36 11.97 -0.90 29.93
C MET A 36 12.43 -1.86 28.81
N ASP A 37 11.74 -1.97 27.68
CA ASP A 37 12.33 -2.61 26.47
C ASP A 37 11.96 -1.81 25.22
N GLN A 38 12.90 -1.00 24.73
CA GLN A 38 12.75 -0.39 23.40
C GLN A 38 12.78 -1.53 22.36
N PRO A 39 11.82 -1.56 21.40
CA PRO A 39 11.89 -2.54 20.34
C PRO A 39 13.21 -2.35 19.58
N PRO A 40 13.94 -3.43 19.28
CA PRO A 40 15.14 -3.34 18.45
C PRO A 40 14.76 -2.67 17.12
N ALA A 41 15.63 -1.85 16.55
CA ALA A 41 15.45 -1.31 15.21
C ALA A 41 15.36 -2.48 14.21
N GLN A 42 14.14 -2.85 13.82
CA GLN A 42 13.89 -3.97 12.91
C GLN A 42 13.97 -3.51 11.45
N ASP A 43 15.14 -2.98 11.07
CA ASP A 43 15.41 -2.42 9.75
C ASP A 43 15.11 -3.41 8.61
N HIS A 44 15.26 -4.72 8.85
CA HIS A 44 15.06 -5.76 7.84
C HIS A 44 13.58 -5.97 7.47
N VAL A 45 12.66 -5.87 8.44
CA VAL A 45 11.21 -6.02 8.19
C VAL A 45 10.67 -4.76 7.51
N ALA A 46 11.14 -3.60 7.97
CA ALA A 46 10.85 -2.33 7.30
C ALA A 46 11.33 -2.33 5.84
N ALA A 47 12.51 -2.89 5.58
CA ALA A 47 13.02 -3.06 4.24
C ALA A 47 12.10 -3.94 3.37
N GLU A 48 11.58 -5.06 3.89
CA GLU A 48 10.70 -5.95 3.12
C GLU A 48 9.33 -5.32 2.84
N MET A 49 8.71 -4.66 3.82
CA MET A 49 7.46 -3.91 3.61
C MET A 49 7.64 -2.79 2.58
N HIS A 50 8.76 -2.05 2.65
CA HIS A 50 9.09 -1.05 1.63
C HIS A 50 9.35 -1.67 0.26
N ARG A 51 9.98 -2.85 0.20
CA ARG A 51 10.21 -3.59 -1.04
C ARG A 51 8.90 -3.99 -1.69
N LEU A 52 7.99 -4.63 -0.95
CA LEU A 52 6.68 -5.05 -1.45
C LEU A 52 5.82 -3.87 -1.89
N ARG A 53 5.79 -2.79 -1.10
CA ARG A 53 5.15 -1.53 -1.51
C ARG A 53 5.72 -1.01 -2.82
N GLY A 54 7.04 -1.02 -2.98
CA GLY A 54 7.71 -0.64 -4.23
C GLY A 54 7.29 -1.50 -5.41
N LEU A 55 7.12 -2.81 -5.22
CA LEU A 55 6.65 -3.75 -6.24
C LEU A 55 5.20 -3.46 -6.66
N VAL A 56 4.29 -3.22 -5.70
CA VAL A 56 2.90 -2.82 -5.99
C VAL A 56 2.86 -1.52 -6.82
N MET A 57 3.72 -0.55 -6.48
CA MET A 57 3.83 0.71 -7.22
C MET A 57 4.35 0.53 -8.65
N ALA A 58 5.37 -0.33 -8.82
CA ALA A 58 5.93 -0.64 -10.13
C ALA A 58 4.90 -1.33 -11.03
N GLN A 59 4.23 -2.37 -10.53
CA GLN A 59 3.21 -3.10 -11.28
C GLN A 59 2.03 -2.20 -11.69
N GLY A 60 1.60 -1.29 -10.82
CA GLY A 60 0.56 -0.32 -11.17
C GLY A 60 0.94 0.61 -12.34
N THR A 61 2.23 0.83 -12.58
CA THR A 61 2.73 1.61 -13.73
C THR A 61 2.65 0.79 -15.03
N GLU A 62 2.82 -0.52 -14.96
CA GLU A 62 2.61 -1.43 -16.10
C GLU A 62 1.14 -1.44 -16.52
N THR A 63 0.22 -1.63 -15.57
CA THR A 63 -1.23 -1.53 -15.81
C THR A 63 -1.57 -0.19 -16.45
N GLU A 64 -1.06 0.92 -15.92
CA GLU A 64 -1.29 2.26 -16.47
C GLU A 64 -0.79 2.40 -17.92
N SER A 65 0.33 1.78 -18.25
CA SER A 65 0.87 1.78 -19.63
C SER A 65 -0.06 1.04 -20.58
N VAL A 66 -0.57 -0.14 -20.20
CA VAL A 66 -1.54 -0.89 -21.01
C VAL A 66 -2.84 -0.10 -21.19
N LEU A 67 -3.33 0.59 -20.15
CA LEU A 67 -4.53 1.44 -20.26
C LEU A 67 -4.34 2.58 -21.27
N ARG A 68 -3.13 3.16 -21.37
CA ARG A 68 -2.82 4.19 -22.38
C ARG A 68 -2.91 3.61 -23.79
N GLU A 69 -2.40 2.40 -24.00
CA GLU A 69 -2.46 1.71 -25.28
C GLU A 69 -3.91 1.38 -25.67
N ILE A 70 -4.75 0.91 -24.74
CA ILE A 70 -6.17 0.66 -25.01
C ILE A 70 -6.85 1.95 -25.46
N VAL A 71 -6.65 3.05 -24.73
CA VAL A 71 -7.24 4.34 -25.13
C VAL A 71 -6.75 4.79 -26.50
N LYS A 72 -5.48 4.55 -26.85
CA LYS A 72 -4.94 4.86 -28.19
C LYS A 72 -5.51 3.98 -29.29
N CYS A 73 -5.80 2.71 -29.02
CA CYS A 73 -6.49 1.83 -29.95
C CYS A 73 -7.95 2.27 -30.18
N LEU A 74 -8.65 2.66 -29.11
CA LEU A 74 -10.05 3.09 -29.18
C LEU A 74 -10.21 4.51 -29.78
N GLU A 75 -9.35 5.46 -29.41
CA GLU A 75 -9.36 6.83 -29.93
C GLU A 75 -7.94 7.41 -30.01
N SER A 76 -7.33 7.28 -31.19
CA SER A 76 -5.95 7.69 -31.45
C SER A 76 -5.66 9.17 -31.19
N ASN A 77 -6.66 10.06 -31.36
CA ASN A 77 -6.48 11.51 -31.24
C ASN A 77 -6.63 12.01 -29.79
N LEU A 78 -7.03 11.16 -28.85
CA LEU A 78 -7.18 11.59 -27.46
C LEU A 78 -5.82 11.98 -26.88
N ASN A 79 -5.73 13.18 -26.31
CA ASN A 79 -4.54 13.61 -25.57
C ASN A 79 -4.57 13.01 -24.16
N ILE A 80 -3.70 12.03 -23.93
CA ILE A 80 -3.60 11.28 -22.69
C ILE A 80 -2.30 11.50 -21.93
N GLU A 81 -1.41 12.39 -22.38
CA GLU A 81 -0.05 12.54 -21.79
C GLU A 81 -0.06 12.81 -20.28
N LYS A 82 -1.12 13.45 -19.77
CA LYS A 82 -1.29 13.77 -18.34
C LYS A 82 -2.46 13.05 -17.68
N SER A 83 -3.02 12.03 -18.33
CA SER A 83 -4.11 11.24 -17.76
C SER A 83 -3.57 10.33 -16.66
N THR A 84 -4.29 10.27 -15.54
CA THR A 84 -4.04 9.29 -14.46
C THR A 84 -4.68 7.95 -14.83
N ALA A 85 -4.24 6.86 -14.19
CA ALA A 85 -4.85 5.53 -14.39
C ALA A 85 -6.38 5.55 -14.26
N ARG A 86 -6.92 6.20 -13.21
CA ARG A 86 -8.37 6.35 -13.03
C ARG A 86 -9.06 7.10 -14.17
N ARG A 87 -8.40 8.12 -14.75
CA ARG A 87 -8.95 8.83 -15.90
C ARG A 87 -8.94 7.96 -17.15
N LEU A 88 -7.87 7.19 -17.37
CA LEU A 88 -7.76 6.26 -18.49
C LEU A 88 -8.88 5.21 -18.43
N THR A 89 -9.15 4.60 -17.27
CA THR A 89 -10.24 3.62 -17.14
C THR A 89 -11.61 4.23 -17.45
N LYS A 90 -11.87 5.47 -17.01
CA LYS A 90 -13.10 6.20 -17.38
C LYS A 90 -13.19 6.49 -18.87
N ASP A 91 -12.07 6.86 -19.49
CA ASP A 91 -12.01 7.10 -20.93
C ASP A 91 -12.26 5.80 -21.70
N ILE A 92 -11.73 4.65 -21.25
CA ILE A 92 -12.00 3.32 -21.83
C ILE A 92 -13.49 2.97 -21.73
N ARG A 93 -14.10 3.02 -20.54
CA ARG A 93 -15.54 2.77 -20.35
C ARG A 93 -16.39 3.60 -21.31
N ARG A 94 -16.08 4.89 -21.45
CA ARG A 94 -16.80 5.79 -22.37
C ARG A 94 -16.62 5.43 -23.85
N LEU A 95 -15.46 4.90 -24.23
CA LEU A 95 -15.10 4.62 -25.62
C LEU A 95 -15.51 3.21 -26.08
N LEU A 96 -15.68 2.28 -25.15
CA LEU A 96 -16.25 0.97 -25.45
C LEU A 96 -17.71 1.09 -25.91
N SER A 97 -18.13 0.19 -26.80
CA SER A 97 -19.56 0.05 -27.11
C SER A 97 -20.29 -0.50 -25.87
N GLY A 98 -21.61 -0.28 -25.77
CA GLY A 98 -22.36 -0.75 -24.61
C GLY A 98 -22.32 -2.27 -24.40
N ASP A 99 -22.21 -3.04 -25.49
CA ASP A 99 -22.09 -4.50 -25.44
C ASP A 99 -20.68 -4.92 -24.99
N ASP A 100 -19.63 -4.23 -25.47
CA ASP A 100 -18.24 -4.49 -25.06
C ASP A 100 -17.99 -4.07 -23.60
N GLU A 101 -18.55 -2.93 -23.17
CA GLU A 101 -18.45 -2.48 -21.77
C GLU A 101 -19.11 -3.51 -20.84
N ALA A 102 -20.30 -4.00 -21.18
CA ALA A 102 -20.99 -5.02 -20.39
C ALA A 102 -20.22 -6.35 -20.37
N PHE A 103 -19.57 -6.72 -21.47
CA PHE A 103 -18.74 -7.92 -21.55
C PHE A 103 -17.50 -7.83 -20.64
N TRP A 104 -16.85 -6.65 -20.59
CA TRP A 104 -15.62 -6.41 -19.83
C TRP A 104 -15.83 -5.83 -18.43
N GLU A 105 -17.06 -5.76 -17.92
CA GLU A 105 -17.36 -5.06 -16.66
C GLU A 105 -16.57 -5.65 -15.47
N TYR A 106 -16.36 -6.96 -15.45
CA TYR A 106 -15.58 -7.62 -14.41
C TYR A 106 -14.12 -7.18 -14.42
N GLU A 107 -13.48 -7.21 -15.59
CA GLU A 107 -12.10 -6.79 -15.80
C GLU A 107 -11.90 -5.30 -15.49
N LEU A 108 -12.84 -4.46 -15.91
CA LEU A 108 -12.83 -3.03 -15.63
C LEU A 108 -12.95 -2.74 -14.13
N CYS A 109 -13.83 -3.44 -13.42
CA CYS A 109 -13.93 -3.36 -11.95
C CYS A 109 -12.63 -3.78 -11.26
N LEU A 110 -12.02 -4.88 -11.71
CA LEU A 110 -10.77 -5.40 -11.13
C LEU A 110 -9.62 -4.40 -11.31
N ILE A 111 -9.53 -3.75 -12.48
CA ILE A 111 -8.56 -2.67 -12.75
C ILE A 111 -8.81 -1.47 -11.84
N GLU A 112 -10.06 -1.06 -11.63
CA GLU A 112 -10.40 0.06 -10.73
C GLU A 112 -10.00 -0.24 -9.29
N GLU A 113 -10.29 -1.45 -8.79
CA GLU A 113 -9.87 -1.87 -7.45
C GLU A 113 -8.34 -1.85 -7.32
N ALA A 114 -7.61 -2.34 -8.32
CA ALA A 114 -6.15 -2.31 -8.33
C ALA A 114 -5.62 -0.87 -8.30
N ILE A 115 -6.21 0.05 -9.06
CA ILE A 115 -5.82 1.47 -9.05
C ILE A 115 -6.04 2.07 -7.65
N ASP A 116 -7.15 1.73 -6.99
CA ASP A 116 -7.47 2.23 -5.67
C ASP A 116 -6.50 1.71 -4.61
N ARG A 117 -6.18 0.42 -4.64
CA ARG A 117 -5.15 -0.19 -3.77
C ARG A 117 -3.76 0.40 -3.99
N ARG A 118 -3.37 0.62 -5.24
CA ARG A 118 -2.11 1.30 -5.58
C ARG A 118 -2.09 2.73 -5.03
N ASN A 119 -3.16 3.50 -5.22
CA ASN A 119 -3.22 4.86 -4.69
C ASN A 119 -3.13 4.88 -3.16
N HIS A 120 -3.78 3.93 -2.49
CA HIS A 120 -3.67 3.76 -1.06
C HIS A 120 -2.22 3.46 -0.66
N ALA A 121 -1.56 2.48 -1.29
CA ALA A 121 -0.14 2.16 -1.05
C ALA A 121 0.80 3.35 -1.30
N VAL A 122 0.56 4.17 -2.33
CA VAL A 122 1.41 5.32 -2.68
C VAL A 122 1.24 6.48 -1.70
N HIS A 123 0.00 6.83 -1.35
CA HIS A 123 -0.31 8.08 -0.67
C HIS A 123 -0.44 7.97 0.84
N SER A 124 -0.61 6.75 1.35
CA SER A 124 -0.66 6.51 2.78
C SER A 124 0.73 6.53 3.42
N GLU A 125 0.81 7.15 4.59
CA GLU A 125 1.99 7.07 5.47
C GLU A 125 2.18 5.63 5.93
N VAL A 126 3.44 5.17 5.99
CA VAL A 126 3.78 3.83 6.48
C VAL A 126 4.37 3.97 7.88
N VAL A 127 3.71 3.39 8.88
CA VAL A 127 4.21 3.37 10.27
C VAL A 127 4.37 1.93 10.72
N ILE A 128 5.58 1.49 11.03
CA ILE A 128 5.84 0.09 11.40
C ILE A 128 5.94 -0.02 12.93
N GLY A 129 5.04 -0.81 13.51
CA GLY A 129 5.04 -1.15 14.93
C GLY A 129 5.44 -2.61 15.19
N SER A 130 6.22 -2.83 16.26
CA SER A 130 6.55 -4.17 16.77
C SER A 130 5.75 -4.49 18.05
N SER A 131 5.41 -5.75 18.24
CA SER A 131 4.81 -6.30 19.47
C SER A 131 5.67 -7.45 20.01
N TRP A 132 5.67 -7.67 21.31
CA TRP A 132 6.44 -8.76 21.93
C TRP A 132 5.60 -10.04 21.93
N GLU A 133 6.13 -11.13 21.37
CA GLU A 133 5.53 -12.46 21.37
C GLU A 133 6.34 -13.41 22.27
N ASP A 134 5.68 -13.99 23.28
CA ASP A 134 6.32 -14.89 24.24
C ASP A 134 6.44 -16.32 23.69
N TYR A 135 7.60 -16.95 23.87
CA TYR A 135 7.81 -18.35 23.54
C TYR A 135 7.24 -19.26 24.65
N THR A 136 6.64 -20.38 24.26
CA THR A 136 6.14 -21.40 25.21
C THR A 136 7.23 -22.01 26.10
N THR A 137 8.48 -21.94 25.68
CA THR A 137 9.67 -22.42 26.42
C THR A 137 10.29 -21.38 27.36
N GLY A 138 9.73 -20.16 27.42
CA GLY A 138 10.28 -19.02 28.15
C GLY A 138 11.13 -18.11 27.27
N GLY A 139 11.07 -16.80 27.56
CA GLY A 139 11.56 -15.73 26.67
C GLY A 139 10.50 -15.27 25.67
N GLY A 140 10.88 -14.41 24.74
CA GLY A 140 10.03 -13.94 23.64
C GLY A 140 10.84 -13.19 22.60
N GLU A 141 10.20 -12.82 21.50
CA GLU A 141 10.79 -11.97 20.47
C GLU A 141 9.89 -10.78 20.15
N TRP A 142 10.49 -9.66 19.78
CA TRP A 142 9.73 -8.59 19.14
C TRP A 142 9.36 -9.06 17.73
N VAL A 143 8.08 -9.21 17.46
CA VAL A 143 7.54 -9.49 16.13
C VAL A 143 7.06 -8.18 15.52
N PRO A 144 7.40 -7.88 14.25
CA PRO A 144 6.80 -6.78 13.52
C PRO A 144 5.32 -7.10 13.29
N VAL A 145 4.40 -6.36 13.90
CA VAL A 145 2.99 -6.80 13.86
C VAL A 145 2.17 -6.00 12.87
N ILE A 146 2.42 -4.70 12.65
CA ILE A 146 1.51 -3.90 11.82
C ILE A 146 2.25 -2.74 11.18
N GLY A 147 2.22 -2.65 9.85
CA GLY A 147 2.39 -1.39 9.14
C GLY A 147 1.06 -0.65 9.16
N LEU A 148 0.96 0.55 9.73
CA LEU A 148 -0.18 1.38 9.39
C LEU A 148 0.06 1.88 7.98
N LEU A 149 -0.88 1.62 7.06
CA LEU A 149 -0.95 2.30 5.78
C LEU A 149 -2.02 3.39 5.95
N GLY A 150 -1.58 4.57 6.39
CA GLY A 150 -2.46 5.66 6.78
C GLY A 150 -3.02 5.42 8.18
N LYS A 151 -4.29 5.04 8.28
CA LYS A 151 -4.95 4.70 9.57
C LYS A 151 -5.38 3.24 9.67
N GLU A 152 -5.11 2.46 8.63
CA GLU A 152 -5.53 1.07 8.52
C GLU A 152 -4.38 0.15 8.91
N GLN A 153 -4.70 -0.94 9.62
CA GLN A 153 -3.74 -2.00 9.85
C GLN A 153 -3.45 -2.68 8.51
N TYR A 154 -2.18 -2.72 8.12
CA TYR A 154 -1.71 -3.22 6.84
C TYR A 154 -0.43 -4.03 7.04
N ASP A 155 -0.50 -5.32 6.76
CA ASP A 155 0.64 -6.22 6.94
C ASP A 155 1.23 -6.67 5.59
N GLU A 156 2.20 -7.57 5.68
CA GLU A 156 2.86 -8.15 4.50
C GLU A 156 1.85 -8.92 3.63
N VAL A 157 0.90 -9.63 4.25
CA VAL A 157 -0.09 -10.45 3.57
C VAL A 157 -1.02 -9.56 2.75
N ASP A 158 -1.39 -8.40 3.27
CA ASP A 158 -2.20 -7.42 2.54
C ASP A 158 -1.44 -6.81 1.35
N LEU A 159 -0.15 -6.50 1.49
CA LEU A 159 0.68 -6.05 0.36
C LEU A 159 0.87 -7.15 -0.70
N GLN A 160 0.98 -8.42 -0.29
CA GLN A 160 1.03 -9.54 -1.23
C GLN A 160 -0.29 -9.69 -2.00
N LYS A 161 -1.44 -9.55 -1.32
CA LYS A 161 -2.76 -9.53 -1.99
C LYS A 161 -2.85 -8.38 -2.99
N ASP A 162 -2.41 -7.19 -2.61
CA ASP A 162 -2.38 -6.04 -3.52
C ASP A 162 -1.50 -6.31 -4.74
N PHE A 163 -0.33 -6.92 -4.54
CA PHE A 163 0.56 -7.28 -5.63
C PHE A 163 -0.10 -8.28 -6.59
N THR A 164 -0.73 -9.32 -6.06
CA THR A 164 -1.50 -10.29 -6.87
C THR A 164 -2.65 -9.60 -7.61
N LEU A 165 -3.35 -8.66 -6.97
CA LEU A 165 -4.38 -7.85 -7.61
C LEU A 165 -3.82 -7.01 -8.77
N GLN A 166 -2.66 -6.36 -8.60
CA GLN A 166 -2.01 -5.60 -9.69
C GLN A 166 -1.67 -6.51 -10.88
N TRP A 167 -1.18 -7.72 -10.60
CA TRP A 167 -0.88 -8.70 -11.65
C TRP A 167 -2.13 -9.09 -12.43
N HIS A 168 -3.23 -9.42 -11.74
CA HIS A 168 -4.50 -9.74 -12.40
C HIS A 168 -5.07 -8.55 -13.17
N ALA A 169 -4.95 -7.33 -12.65
CA ALA A 169 -5.37 -6.12 -13.36
C ALA A 169 -4.57 -5.88 -14.64
N THR A 170 -3.27 -6.18 -14.61
CA THR A 170 -2.42 -6.09 -15.80
C THR A 170 -2.90 -7.11 -16.85
N GLN A 171 -3.15 -8.36 -16.45
CA GLN A 171 -3.65 -9.40 -17.35
C GLN A 171 -5.00 -9.04 -17.95
N ALA A 172 -5.93 -8.52 -17.13
CA ALA A 172 -7.23 -8.04 -17.55
C ALA A 172 -7.11 -6.89 -18.58
N ALA A 173 -6.25 -5.91 -18.30
CA ALA A 173 -6.01 -4.82 -19.24
C ALA A 173 -5.43 -5.32 -20.57
N VAL A 174 -4.49 -6.27 -20.54
CA VAL A 174 -3.94 -6.87 -21.77
C VAL A 174 -5.02 -7.65 -22.53
N ALA A 175 -5.91 -8.36 -21.84
CA ALA A 175 -7.02 -9.07 -22.48
C ALA A 175 -7.93 -8.09 -23.24
N ILE A 176 -8.31 -6.98 -22.62
CA ILE A 176 -9.10 -5.91 -23.26
C ILE A 176 -8.36 -5.35 -24.49
N LEU A 177 -7.04 -5.10 -24.38
CA LEU A 177 -6.24 -4.54 -25.49
C LEU A 177 -6.17 -5.45 -26.73
N LEU A 178 -6.26 -6.76 -26.55
CA LEU A 178 -6.13 -7.75 -27.63
C LEU A 178 -7.45 -8.04 -28.36
N THR A 179 -8.54 -7.37 -27.97
CA THR A 179 -9.88 -7.48 -28.58
C THR A 179 -10.03 -6.48 -29.73
#